data_AF-A0A317HAE6-F1
#
_entry.id   AF-A0A317HAE6-F1
#
_cell.length_a   1.000
_cell.length_b   1.000
_cell.length_c   1.000
_cell.angle_alpha   90.00
_cell.angle_beta   90.00
_cell.angle_gamma   90.00
#
_symmetry.space_group_name_H-M   'P 1'
#
loop_
_entity.id
_entity.type
_entity.pdbx_description
1 polymer ?
#
loop_
_entity_poly.entity_id
_entity_poly.type
_entity_poly.pdbx_seq_one_letter_code
_entity_poly.pdbx_strand_id
1 'polypeptide(L)'
;MSVNLQRALEQKARRLKARYNQTLEQHDALRQEQNNSCALCHRSFDEFLAFQDHDHKCCGHRSGQLCGKCNRGLLCFLCNKRVIGALETIIKFKGNVEAALEYIRSWDAKLKERGAYEGKKKKKLRKKQKSL
;
A
#
# COMPACT_ATOMS: atom_id res chain seq x y z
N MET A 1 -8.13 -29.57 8.26
CA MET A 1 -7.09 -28.66 7.73
C MET A 1 -5.77 -29.42 7.61
N SER A 2 -4.94 -29.15 6.59
CA SER A 2 -3.62 -29.78 6.49
C SER A 2 -2.64 -29.21 7.53
N VAL A 3 -1.72 -30.03 8.03
CA VAL A 3 -0.67 -29.63 9.01
C VAL A 3 0.14 -28.43 8.51
N ASN A 4 0.35 -28.33 7.20
CA ASN A 4 1.07 -27.22 6.57
C ASN A 4 0.31 -25.88 6.65
N LEU A 5 -1.01 -25.91 6.48
CA LEU A 5 -1.83 -24.70 6.60
C LEU A 5 -1.86 -24.19 8.04
N GLN A 6 -1.96 -25.09 9.01
CA GLN A 6 -1.97 -24.72 10.42
C GLN A 6 -0.67 -24.03 10.84
N ARG A 7 0.49 -24.59 10.45
CA ARG A 7 1.80 -23.96 10.68
C ARG A 7 1.92 -22.58 10.03
N ALA A 8 1.38 -22.41 8.81
CA ALA A 8 1.42 -21.12 8.13
C ALA A 8 0.57 -20.05 8.85
N LEU A 9 -0.60 -20.43 9.36
CA LEU A 9 -1.47 -19.55 10.13
C LEU A 9 -0.84 -19.16 11.47
N GLU A 10 -0.23 -20.10 12.18
CA GLU A 10 0.50 -19.83 13.43
C GLU A 10 1.67 -18.86 13.21
N GLN A 11 2.44 -19.04 12.13
CA GLN A 11 3.52 -18.11 11.77
C GLN A 11 2.99 -16.72 11.45
N LYS A 12 1.87 -16.62 10.71
CA LYS A 12 1.19 -15.35 10.41
C LYS A 12 0.72 -14.68 11.70
N ALA A 13 0.04 -15.41 12.57
CA ALA A 13 -0.45 -14.92 13.86
C ALA A 13 0.70 -14.39 14.73
N ARG A 14 1.79 -15.16 14.85
CA ARG A 14 2.99 -14.75 15.59
C ARG A 14 3.58 -13.45 15.04
N ARG A 15 3.68 -13.31 13.71
CA ARG A 15 4.21 -12.10 13.07
C ARG A 15 3.30 -10.89 13.31
N LEU A 16 1.99 -11.07 13.19
CA LEU A 16 1.01 -10.01 13.44
C LEU A 16 1.08 -9.52 14.88
N LYS A 17 1.13 -10.45 15.84
CA LYS A 17 1.23 -10.11 17.25
C LYS A 17 2.55 -9.41 17.58
N ALA A 18 3.68 -9.96 17.13
CA ALA A 18 5.01 -9.43 17.45
C ALA A 18 5.25 -8.04 16.85
N ARG A 19 4.78 -7.79 15.62
CA ARG A 19 5.08 -6.55 14.90
C ARG A 19 3.99 -5.50 15.02
N TYR A 20 2.73 -5.89 14.98
CA TYR A 20 1.57 -4.98 14.86
C TYR A 20 0.68 -5.00 16.10
N ASN A 21 1.02 -5.78 17.13
CA ASN A 21 0.20 -6.00 18.33
C ASN A 21 -1.27 -6.34 17.99
N GLN A 22 -1.47 -7.12 16.92
CA GLN A 22 -2.78 -7.45 16.36
C GLN A 22 -2.96 -8.96 16.30
N THR A 23 -4.15 -9.47 16.63
CA THR A 23 -4.46 -10.90 16.53
C THR A 23 -4.78 -11.31 15.09
N LEU A 24 -4.80 -12.61 14.82
CA LEU A 24 -5.15 -13.12 13.50
C LEU A 24 -6.61 -12.79 13.16
N GLU A 25 -7.50 -12.91 14.13
CA GLU A 25 -8.94 -12.66 14.02
C GLU A 25 -9.21 -11.18 13.71
N GLN A 26 -8.52 -10.26 14.41
CA GLN A 26 -8.60 -8.82 14.12
C GLN A 26 -8.14 -8.50 12.69
N HIS A 27 -7.05 -9.13 12.24
CA HIS A 27 -6.55 -8.94 10.89
C HIS A 27 -7.49 -9.51 9.82
N ASP A 28 -8.10 -10.67 10.08
CA ASP A 28 -9.01 -11.30 9.13
C ASP A 28 -10.38 -10.58 9.11
N ALA A 29 -10.85 -10.05 10.24
CA ALA A 29 -12.00 -9.14 10.29
C ALA A 29 -11.76 -7.86 9.47
N LEU A 30 -10.60 -7.22 9.63
CA LEU A 30 -10.21 -6.06 8.80
C LEU A 30 -10.16 -6.41 7.31
N ARG A 31 -9.67 -7.60 6.97
CA ARG A 31 -9.66 -8.09 5.58
C ARG A 31 -11.08 -8.25 5.04
N GLN A 32 -12.00 -8.77 5.84
CA GLN A 32 -13.42 -8.92 5.47
C GLN A 32 -14.10 -7.55 5.30
N GLU A 33 -13.90 -6.63 6.23
CA GLU A 33 -14.40 -5.25 6.17
C GLU A 33 -13.96 -4.54 4.88
N GLN A 34 -12.72 -4.77 4.45
CA GLN A 34 -12.19 -4.23 3.20
C GLN A 34 -12.56 -5.03 1.94
N ASN A 35 -13.51 -5.97 2.03
CA ASN A 35 -13.90 -6.86 0.92
C ASN A 35 -12.69 -7.55 0.26
N ASN A 36 -11.78 -8.05 1.11
CA ASN A 36 -10.55 -8.71 0.69
C ASN A 36 -9.71 -7.87 -0.29
N SER A 37 -9.72 -6.55 -0.18
CA SER A 37 -9.13 -5.64 -1.18
C SER A 37 -8.32 -4.51 -0.54
N CYS A 38 -7.43 -3.91 -1.33
CA CYS A 38 -6.65 -2.74 -0.91
C CYS A 38 -7.58 -1.58 -0.54
N ALA A 39 -7.46 -1.03 0.68
CA ALA A 39 -8.31 0.08 1.13
C ALA A 39 -8.19 1.35 0.27
N LEU A 40 -7.09 1.52 -0.47
CA LEU A 40 -6.85 2.72 -1.27
C LEU A 40 -7.23 2.58 -2.75
N CYS A 41 -6.99 1.42 -3.36
CA CYS A 41 -7.19 1.24 -4.80
C CYS A 41 -8.10 0.07 -5.17
N HIS A 42 -8.69 -0.59 -4.17
CA HIS A 42 -9.69 -1.65 -4.31
C HIS A 42 -9.30 -2.88 -5.13
N ARG A 43 -8.01 -3.04 -5.46
CA ARG A 43 -7.53 -4.30 -6.05
C ARG A 43 -7.67 -5.45 -5.06
N SER A 44 -8.13 -6.60 -5.55
CA SER A 44 -8.29 -7.82 -4.75
C SER A 44 -6.95 -8.34 -4.22
N PHE A 45 -6.97 -8.86 -3.00
CA PHE A 45 -5.86 -9.58 -2.40
C PHE A 45 -5.78 -11.06 -2.78
N ASP A 46 -6.70 -11.54 -3.61
CA ASP A 46 -6.58 -12.86 -4.26
C ASP A 46 -5.49 -12.82 -5.34
N GLU A 47 -5.25 -11.66 -5.93
CA GLU A 47 -4.21 -11.44 -6.94
C GLU A 47 -2.91 -10.86 -6.35
N PHE A 48 -2.99 -10.19 -5.19
CA PHE A 48 -1.88 -9.41 -4.64
C PHE A 48 -1.74 -9.56 -3.12
N LEU A 49 -0.51 -9.50 -2.64
CA LEU A 49 -0.24 -9.54 -1.20
C LEU A 49 -0.77 -8.28 -0.49
N ALA A 50 -1.41 -8.50 0.66
CA ALA A 50 -1.84 -7.44 1.58
C ALA A 50 -0.71 -7.10 2.56
N PHE A 51 -0.55 -5.80 2.83
CA PHE A 51 0.41 -5.26 3.78
C PHE A 51 -0.33 -4.44 4.83
N GLN A 52 -0.01 -4.67 6.10
CA GLN A 52 -0.55 -3.90 7.22
C GLN A 52 0.04 -2.50 7.20
N ASP A 53 -0.82 -1.51 7.00
CA ASP A 53 -0.49 -0.11 7.02
C ASP A 53 -0.57 0.47 8.44
N HIS A 54 0.26 1.46 8.73
CA HIS A 54 0.32 2.11 10.04
C HIS A 54 0.85 3.54 9.94
N ASP A 55 0.46 4.39 10.87
CA ASP A 55 0.95 5.77 10.96
C ASP A 55 2.36 5.83 11.57
N HIS A 56 3.34 6.23 10.75
CA HIS A 56 4.73 6.38 11.19
C HIS A 56 4.96 7.56 12.15
N LYS A 57 4.00 8.47 12.35
CA LYS A 57 4.10 9.53 13.37
C LYS A 57 4.00 8.97 14.80
N CYS A 58 3.32 7.84 14.99
CA CYS A 58 3.09 7.27 16.32
C CYS A 58 4.30 6.46 16.83
N CYS A 59 4.80 5.52 16.05
CA CYS A 59 5.89 4.61 16.48
C CYS A 59 7.19 4.74 15.67
N GLY A 60 7.26 5.67 14.72
CA GLY A 60 8.41 5.83 13.82
C GLY A 60 8.63 4.66 12.85
N HIS A 61 9.57 4.81 11.91
CA HIS A 61 9.85 3.78 10.89
C HIS A 61 10.70 2.59 11.38
N ARG A 62 11.43 2.73 12.51
CA ARG A 62 12.43 1.75 12.96
C ARG A 62 12.00 0.97 14.20
N SER A 63 10.76 1.12 14.66
CA SER A 63 10.27 0.29 15.77
C SER A 63 10.11 -1.15 15.29
N GLY A 64 10.80 -2.07 15.96
CA GLY A 64 10.65 -3.51 15.72
C GLY A 64 9.25 -4.02 16.10
N GLN A 65 8.55 -3.28 16.97
CA GLN A 65 7.21 -3.55 17.46
C GLN A 65 6.39 -2.25 17.51
N LEU A 66 5.21 -2.29 16.90
CA LEU A 66 4.24 -1.20 16.89
C LEU A 66 3.25 -1.35 18.05
N CYS A 67 2.65 -0.24 18.49
CA CYS A 67 1.70 -0.25 19.61
C CYS A 67 0.35 -0.90 19.27
N GLY A 68 0.04 -1.09 17.98
CA GLY A 68 -1.24 -1.57 17.46
C GLY A 68 -2.31 -0.48 17.33
N LYS A 69 -2.22 0.59 18.13
CA LYS A 69 -3.11 1.76 18.00
C LYS A 69 -2.83 2.59 16.74
N CYS A 70 -1.63 2.47 16.17
CA CYS A 70 -1.24 3.16 14.95
C CYS A 70 -1.59 2.38 13.67
N ASN A 71 -2.17 1.19 13.79
CA ASN A 71 -2.57 0.40 12.62
C ASN A 71 -3.72 1.11 11.89
N ARG A 72 -3.62 1.18 10.56
CA ARG A 72 -4.69 1.63 9.67
C ARG A 72 -5.28 0.39 8.96
N GLY A 73 -5.46 0.46 7.64
CA GLY A 73 -5.98 -0.65 6.84
C GLY A 73 -4.92 -1.61 6.28
N LEU A 74 -5.39 -2.53 5.45
CA LEU A 74 -4.57 -3.34 4.57
C LEU A 74 -4.43 -2.68 3.21
N LEU A 75 -3.21 -2.56 2.72
CA LEU A 75 -2.89 -1.95 1.43
C LEU A 75 -2.08 -2.91 0.56
N CYS A 76 -2.17 -2.76 -0.75
CA CYS A 76 -1.21 -3.40 -1.64
C CYS A 76 0.18 -2.76 -1.50
N PHE A 77 1.23 -3.45 -1.95
CA PHE A 77 2.60 -2.96 -1.91
C PHE A 77 2.77 -1.54 -2.50
N LEU A 78 2.15 -1.26 -3.64
CA LEU A 78 2.27 0.04 -4.31
C LEU A 78 1.61 1.15 -3.49
N CYS A 79 0.38 0.95 -3.03
CA CYS A 79 -0.32 1.93 -2.20
C CYS A 79 0.40 2.16 -0.87
N ASN A 80 0.82 1.09 -0.19
CA ASN A 80 1.51 1.20 1.09
C ASN A 80 2.86 1.92 0.95
N LYS A 81 3.75 1.42 0.09
CA LYS A 81 5.14 1.89 0.04
C LYS A 81 5.33 3.12 -0.83
N ARG A 82 4.58 3.25 -1.94
CA ARG A 82 4.83 4.29 -2.95
C ARG A 82 3.85 5.45 -2.87
N VAL A 83 2.63 5.22 -2.38
CA VAL A 83 1.65 6.31 -2.22
C VAL A 83 1.71 6.81 -0.79
N ILE A 84 1.22 6.03 0.17
CA ILE A 84 1.10 6.45 1.57
C ILE A 84 2.46 6.77 2.20
N GLY A 85 3.45 5.88 2.08
CA GLY A 85 4.79 6.16 2.62
C GLY A 85 5.48 7.39 2.03
N ALA A 86 5.22 7.71 0.76
CA ALA A 86 5.73 8.92 0.12
C ALA A 86 4.99 10.17 0.63
N LEU A 87 3.66 10.12 0.71
CA LEU A 87 2.84 11.21 1.24
C LEU A 87 3.19 11.53 2.69
N GLU A 88 3.39 10.52 3.54
CA GLU A 88 3.82 10.74 4.93
C GLU A 88 5.18 11.42 5.01
N THR A 89 6.11 11.08 4.11
CA THR A 89 7.40 11.75 4.01
C THR A 89 7.25 13.21 3.59
N ILE A 90 6.44 13.50 2.57
CA ILE A 90 6.15 14.87 2.11
C ILE A 90 5.54 15.70 3.25
N ILE A 91 4.51 15.16 3.91
CA ILE A 91 3.83 15.79 5.04
C ILE A 91 4.81 16.05 6.20
N LYS A 92 5.70 15.08 6.50
CA LYS A 92 6.74 15.24 7.51
C LYS A 92 7.67 16.44 7.23
N PHE A 93 7.98 16.69 5.96
CA PHE A 93 8.77 17.85 5.52
C PHE A 93 7.92 19.10 5.25
N LYS A 94 6.68 19.15 5.76
CA LYS A 94 5.72 20.26 5.56
C LYS A 94 5.44 20.57 4.09
N GLY A 95 5.61 19.60 3.20
CA GLY A 95 5.26 19.74 1.80
C GLY A 95 3.74 19.82 1.62
N ASN A 96 3.29 20.67 0.70
CA ASN A 96 1.88 20.84 0.39
C ASN A 96 1.45 19.85 -0.72
N VAL A 97 0.80 18.76 -0.30
CA VAL A 97 0.34 17.69 -1.21
C VAL A 97 -0.71 18.20 -2.20
N GLU A 98 -1.62 19.08 -1.74
CA GLU A 98 -2.68 19.64 -2.59
C GLU A 98 -2.09 20.53 -3.68
N ALA A 99 -1.17 21.43 -3.30
CA ALA A 99 -0.47 22.27 -4.28
C ALA A 99 0.36 21.44 -5.27
N ALA A 100 0.98 20.34 -4.82
CA ALA A 100 1.70 19.44 -5.72
C ALA A 100 0.76 18.76 -6.73
N LEU A 101 -0.42 18.32 -6.29
CA LEU A 101 -1.43 17.73 -7.16
C LEU A 101 -1.98 18.75 -8.16
N GLU A 102 -2.27 19.97 -7.70
CA GLU A 102 -2.71 21.08 -8.55
C GLU A 102 -1.64 21.45 -9.58
N TYR A 103 -0.37 21.58 -9.17
CA TYR A 103 0.75 21.84 -10.07
C TYR A 103 0.80 20.82 -11.21
N ILE A 104 0.74 19.52 -10.89
CA ILE A 104 0.73 18.44 -11.90
C ILE A 104 -0.47 18.60 -12.85
N ARG A 105 -1.68 18.76 -12.32
CA ARG A 105 -2.90 18.94 -13.13
C ARG A 105 -2.82 20.15 -14.04
N SER A 106 -2.23 21.26 -13.58
CA SER A 106 -2.06 22.48 -14.38
C SER A 106 -1.15 22.26 -15.59
N TRP A 107 -0.19 21.35 -15.48
CA TRP A 107 0.73 21.02 -16.56
C TRP A 107 0.11 20.09 -17.60
N ASP A 108 -0.86 19.25 -17.25
CA ASP A 108 -1.50 18.34 -18.20
C ASP A 108 -2.10 19.07 -19.41
N ALA A 109 -2.72 20.25 -19.18
CA ALA A 109 -3.26 21.08 -20.25
C ALA A 109 -2.14 21.76 -21.07
N LYS A 110 -1.19 22.42 -20.38
CA LYS A 110 -0.08 23.15 -21.01
C LYS A 110 0.82 22.25 -21.85
N LEU A 111 1.04 21.01 -21.41
CA LEU A 111 1.85 20.04 -22.14
C LEU A 111 1.16 19.61 -23.43
N LYS A 112 -0.15 19.36 -23.40
CA LYS A 112 -0.93 19.03 -24.61
C LYS A 112 -0.87 20.14 -25.65
N GLU A 113 -1.02 21.40 -25.23
CA GLU A 113 -0.91 22.56 -26.14
C GLU A 113 0.46 22.66 -26.80
N ARG A 114 1.53 22.27 -26.10
CA ARG A 114 2.90 22.22 -26.62
C ARG A 114 3.18 21.02 -27.53
N GLY A 115 2.17 20.26 -27.91
CA GLY A 115 2.31 19.03 -28.71
C GLY A 115 2.95 17.87 -27.95
N ALA A 116 2.96 17.90 -26.60
CA ALA A 116 3.41 16.73 -25.85
C ALA A 116 2.50 15.54 -26.17
N TYR A 117 3.10 14.33 -26.18
CA TYR A 117 2.44 13.05 -26.48
C TYR A 117 2.06 12.82 -27.95
N GLU A 118 2.14 13.82 -28.83
CA GLU A 118 1.95 13.65 -30.27
C GLU A 118 3.02 12.72 -30.87
N GLY A 119 2.63 11.88 -31.83
CA GLY A 119 3.53 10.93 -32.51
C GLY A 119 4.14 9.81 -31.63
N LYS A 120 3.95 9.85 -30.30
CA LYS A 120 4.48 8.82 -29.40
C LYS A 120 3.61 7.57 -29.46
N LYS A 121 4.10 6.55 -30.17
CA LYS A 121 3.54 5.19 -30.07
C LYS A 121 3.61 4.74 -28.59
N LYS A 122 2.48 4.31 -28.00
CA LYS A 122 2.48 3.66 -26.68
C LYS A 122 3.50 2.51 -26.72
N LYS A 123 4.61 2.63 -25.98
CA LYS A 123 5.53 1.50 -25.80
C LYS A 123 4.72 0.35 -25.21
N LYS A 124 4.59 -0.76 -25.93
CA LYS A 124 3.95 -1.96 -25.40
C LYS A 124 4.67 -2.31 -24.09
N LEU A 125 3.92 -2.40 -22.99
CA LEU A 125 4.47 -2.93 -21.74
C LEU A 125 5.07 -4.30 -22.06
N ARG A 126 6.36 -4.51 -21.80
CA ARG A 126 6.95 -5.86 -21.84
C ARG A 126 6.17 -6.70 -20.84
N LYS A 127 5.38 -7.66 -21.34
CA LYS A 127 4.78 -8.69 -20.47
C LYS A 127 5.95 -9.37 -19.76
N LYS A 128 6.08 -9.20 -18.45
CA LYS A 128 6.99 -10.06 -17.66
C LYS A 128 6.53 -11.50 -17.92
N GLN A 129 7.42 -12.35 -18.43
CA GLN A 129 7.19 -13.79 -18.41
C GLN A 129 6.85 -14.18 -16.97
N LYS A 130 5.73 -14.87 -16.79
CA LYS A 130 5.49 -15.59 -15.54
C LYS A 130 6.64 -16.58 -15.40
N SER A 131 7.48 -16.39 -14.38
CA SER A 131 8.37 -17.46 -13.94
C SER A 131 7.47 -18.60 -13.48
N LEU A 132 7.58 -19.73 -14.19
CA LEU A 132 6.97 -21.02 -13.86
C LEU A 132 7.46 -21.50 -12.49
#